data_AF-Q8IVS8-F1
#
_entry.id   AF-Q8IVS8-F1
#
_cell.length_a   1.000
_cell.length_b   1.000
_cell.length_c   1.000
_cell.angle_alpha   90.00
_cell.angle_beta   90.00
_cell.angle_gamma   90.00
#
_symmetry.space_group_name_H-M   'P 1'
#
loop_
_entity.id
_entity.type
_entity.pdbx_description
1 polymer ?
#
loop_
_entity_poly.entity_id
_entity_poly.type
_entity_poly.pdbx_seq_one_letter_code
_entity_poly.pdbx_strand_id
1 'polypeptide(L)'
;MAAALQVLPRLARAPLHPLLWRGSVARLASSMALAEQARQLFESAVGAVLPGPMLHRALSLDPGGRQLKVRDRNFQLRQNLYLVGFGKAVLGMAAAAEELLGQHLVQGVISVPKGIRAAMERAGKQEMLLKPHSRVQVFEGAEDNLPDRDALRAALAIQQLAEGLTADDLLLVLISGGGSALLPAPIPPVTLEEKQTLTRLLAARGATIQELNTIRKALSQLKGGGLAQAAYPAQVVSLILSDVVGDPVEVIASGPTVASSHNVQDCLHILNRYGLRAALPRSVKTVLSRADSDPHGPHTCGHVLNVIIGSNVLALAEAQRQAEALGYQAVVLSAAMQGDVKSMAQFYGLLAHVARTRLTPSMAGASVEEDAQLHELAAELQIPDLQLEEALETMAWGRGPVCLLAGGEPTVQLQGSGRGGRNQELALRVGAELRRWPLGPIDVLFLSGGTDGQDGPTEAAGAWVTPELASQAAAEGLDIATFLAHNDSHTFFCCLQGGAHLLHTGMTGTNVMDTHLLFLRPR
;
A
#
# COMPACT_ATOMS: atom_id res chain seq x y z
N MET A 1 30.17 12.42 9.60
CA MET A 1 29.98 11.24 10.46
C MET A 1 28.57 10.73 10.25
N ALA A 2 28.38 9.81 9.30
CA ALA A 2 27.09 9.18 9.06
C ALA A 2 26.75 8.31 10.27
N ALA A 3 25.87 8.80 11.13
CA ALA A 3 25.32 8.02 12.24
C ALA A 3 24.43 6.93 11.64
N ALA A 4 24.98 5.72 11.58
CA ALA A 4 24.24 4.52 11.25
C ALA A 4 23.06 4.38 12.22
N LEU A 5 21.85 4.44 11.67
CA LEU A 5 20.63 3.98 12.32
C LEU A 5 20.78 2.47 12.53
N GLN A 6 21.37 2.09 13.67
CA GLN A 6 21.32 0.73 14.18
C GLN A 6 19.87 0.45 14.58
N VAL A 7 19.18 -0.32 13.74
CA VAL A 7 17.94 -1.01 14.10
C VAL A 7 18.31 -1.99 15.21
N LEU A 8 17.96 -1.65 16.46
CA LEU A 8 18.15 -2.50 17.63
C LEU A 8 17.42 -3.84 17.42
N PRO A 9 18.12 -4.99 17.45
CA PRO A 9 17.47 -6.28 17.41
C PRO A 9 16.96 -6.68 18.80
N ARG A 10 15.74 -7.23 18.81
CA ARG A 10 15.21 -8.19 19.78
C ARG A 10 15.21 -7.74 21.25
N LEU A 11 14.18 -6.98 21.63
CA LEU A 11 13.64 -7.08 22.98
C LEU A 11 13.00 -8.47 23.12
N ALA A 12 13.71 -9.38 23.78
CA ALA A 12 13.18 -10.66 24.24
C ALA A 12 11.88 -10.41 25.02
N ARG A 13 10.74 -10.84 24.47
CA ARG A 13 9.43 -10.79 25.14
C ARG A 13 9.49 -11.70 26.36
N ALA A 14 9.42 -11.12 27.55
CA ALA A 14 9.17 -11.87 28.79
C ALA A 14 7.76 -12.51 28.73
N PRO A 15 7.57 -13.73 29.27
CA PRO A 15 6.31 -14.46 29.14
C PRO A 15 5.20 -13.77 29.95
N LEU A 16 4.16 -13.33 29.25
CA LEU A 16 2.94 -12.80 29.85
C LEU A 16 2.16 -13.93 30.51
N HIS A 17 2.02 -13.88 31.84
CA HIS A 17 1.11 -14.74 32.59
C HIS A 17 -0.34 -14.53 32.10
N PRO A 18 -1.14 -15.61 31.94
CA PRO A 18 -2.47 -15.51 31.35
C PRO A 18 -3.46 -14.95 32.37
N LEU A 19 -3.81 -13.67 32.24
CA LEU A 19 -4.95 -13.07 32.92
C LEU A 19 -6.25 -13.65 32.31
N LEU A 20 -7.12 -14.13 33.20
CA LEU A 20 -8.30 -15.00 33.00
C LEU A 20 -9.45 -14.47 32.12
N TRP A 21 -9.21 -13.51 31.22
CA TRP A 21 -10.25 -12.94 30.36
C TRP A 21 -10.35 -13.56 28.95
N ARG A 22 -9.59 -14.62 28.65
CA ARG A 22 -9.65 -15.31 27.34
C ARG A 22 -10.90 -16.19 27.12
N GLY A 23 -11.66 -16.50 28.17
CA GLY A 23 -12.71 -17.53 28.10
C GLY A 23 -13.97 -17.15 27.30
N SER A 24 -14.44 -15.90 27.37
CA SER A 24 -15.71 -15.51 26.71
C SER A 24 -15.51 -15.18 25.23
N VAL A 25 -14.42 -14.49 24.88
CA VAL A 25 -14.11 -14.09 23.50
C VAL A 25 -13.75 -15.32 22.65
N ALA A 26 -12.98 -16.27 23.20
CA ALA A 26 -12.65 -17.51 22.48
C ALA A 26 -13.88 -18.40 22.22
N ARG A 27 -14.88 -18.41 23.12
CA ARG A 27 -16.15 -19.14 22.91
C ARG A 27 -17.08 -18.47 21.89
N LEU A 28 -17.05 -17.14 21.78
CA LEU A 28 -17.76 -16.42 20.72
C LEU A 28 -17.10 -16.63 19.35
N ALA A 29 -15.77 -16.69 19.30
CA ALA A 29 -15.04 -17.00 18.07
C ALA A 29 -15.29 -18.42 17.55
N SER A 30 -15.55 -19.41 18.43
CA SER A 30 -15.80 -20.79 18.00
C SER A 30 -17.12 -21.00 17.24
N SER A 31 -18.08 -20.07 17.31
CA SER A 31 -19.35 -20.18 16.58
C SER A 31 -19.33 -19.51 15.20
N MET A 32 -18.37 -18.64 14.92
CA MET A 32 -18.27 -17.94 13.63
C MET A 32 -17.66 -18.84 12.56
N ALA A 33 -18.27 -18.88 11.37
CA ALA A 33 -17.70 -19.56 10.21
C ALA A 33 -16.33 -18.96 9.82
N LEU A 34 -15.40 -19.78 9.31
CA LEU A 34 -14.05 -19.31 8.93
C LEU A 34 -14.09 -18.16 7.92
N ALA A 35 -15.01 -18.19 6.96
CA ALA A 35 -15.17 -17.12 5.97
C ALA A 35 -15.54 -15.78 6.62
N GLU A 36 -16.39 -15.80 7.65
CA GLU A 36 -16.79 -14.60 8.38
C GLU A 36 -15.63 -14.05 9.21
N GLN A 37 -14.83 -14.93 9.83
CA GLN A 37 -13.61 -14.53 10.54
C GLN A 37 -12.59 -13.90 9.58
N ALA A 38 -12.40 -14.49 8.39
CA ALA A 38 -11.50 -13.97 7.37
C ALA A 38 -11.93 -12.58 6.86
N ARG A 39 -13.24 -12.41 6.60
CA ARG A 39 -13.81 -11.11 6.21
C ARG A 39 -13.60 -10.05 7.30
N GLN A 40 -13.92 -10.36 8.55
CA GLN A 40 -13.72 -9.45 9.68
C GLN A 40 -12.23 -9.05 9.85
N LEU A 41 -11.32 -10.01 9.64
CA LEU A 41 -9.88 -9.76 9.76
C LEU A 41 -9.38 -8.85 8.64
N PHE A 42 -9.82 -9.09 7.41
CA PHE A 42 -9.55 -8.22 6.27
C PHE A 42 -10.08 -6.80 6.49
N GLU A 43 -11.33 -6.67 6.95
CA GLU A 43 -11.94 -5.37 7.26
C GLU A 43 -11.20 -4.62 8.36
N SER A 44 -10.66 -5.34 9.35
CA SER A 44 -9.82 -4.73 10.40
C SER A 44 -8.49 -4.22 9.83
N ALA A 45 -7.87 -4.98 8.93
CA ALA A 45 -6.65 -4.58 8.22
C ALA A 45 -6.88 -3.29 7.43
N VAL A 46 -7.96 -3.23 6.64
CA VAL A 46 -8.38 -2.04 5.89
C VAL A 46 -8.70 -0.89 6.86
N GLY A 47 -9.41 -1.16 7.95
CA GLY A 47 -9.79 -0.19 8.97
C GLY A 47 -8.59 0.54 9.58
N ALA A 48 -7.48 -0.16 9.80
CA ALA A 48 -6.24 0.43 10.32
C ALA A 48 -5.57 1.44 9.39
N VAL A 49 -5.91 1.38 8.09
CA VAL A 49 -5.39 2.26 7.04
C VAL A 49 -6.46 3.17 6.44
N LEU A 50 -7.61 3.35 7.10
CA LEU A 50 -8.57 4.38 6.73
C LEU A 50 -8.09 5.77 7.18
N PRO A 51 -8.41 6.85 6.43
CA PRO A 51 -7.96 8.21 6.75
C PRO A 51 -8.11 8.62 8.22
N GLY A 52 -9.31 8.53 8.79
CA GLY A 52 -9.56 8.88 10.19
C GLY A 52 -8.66 8.10 11.18
N PRO A 53 -8.75 6.77 11.24
CA PRO A 53 -7.91 5.94 12.11
C PRO A 53 -6.40 6.19 11.98
N MET A 54 -5.88 6.36 10.75
CA MET A 54 -4.46 6.65 10.55
C MET A 54 -4.06 8.02 11.10
N LEU A 55 -4.87 9.05 10.84
CA LEU A 55 -4.59 10.41 11.30
C LEU A 55 -4.67 10.49 12.83
N HIS A 56 -5.67 9.87 13.46
CA HIS A 56 -5.79 9.82 14.92
C HIS A 56 -4.66 9.04 15.61
N ARG A 57 -4.10 8.02 14.95
CA ARG A 57 -2.94 7.29 15.46
C ARG A 57 -1.65 8.13 15.37
N ALA A 58 -1.53 8.95 14.33
CA ALA A 58 -0.32 9.73 14.05
C ALA A 58 -0.29 11.09 14.74
N LEU A 59 -1.45 11.72 14.89
CA LEU A 59 -1.64 13.08 15.38
C LEU A 59 -2.43 13.08 16.69
N SER A 60 -1.97 13.86 17.66
CA SER A 60 -2.76 14.18 18.85
C SER A 60 -2.53 15.63 19.25
N LEU A 61 -3.59 16.28 19.71
CA LEU A 61 -3.49 17.59 20.34
C LEU A 61 -3.33 17.42 21.85
N ASP A 62 -2.54 18.29 22.47
CA ASP A 62 -2.52 18.41 23.92
C ASP A 62 -3.90 18.89 24.44
N PRO A 63 -4.22 18.71 25.73
CA PRO A 63 -5.50 19.15 26.29
C PRO A 63 -5.80 20.65 26.09
N GLY A 64 -4.76 21.49 25.95
CA GLY A 64 -4.89 22.91 25.67
C GLY A 64 -5.09 23.27 24.20
N GLY A 65 -4.94 22.32 23.27
CA GLY A 65 -4.98 22.55 21.82
C GLY A 65 -3.84 23.43 21.30
N ARG A 66 -2.76 23.62 22.06
CA ARG A 66 -1.64 24.51 21.70
C ARG A 66 -0.46 23.77 21.12
N GLN A 67 -0.41 22.45 21.22
CA GLN A 67 0.68 21.63 20.71
C GLN A 67 0.12 20.45 19.91
N LEU A 68 0.63 20.30 18.69
CA LEU A 68 0.43 19.10 17.88
C LEU A 68 1.56 18.12 18.17
N LYS A 69 1.21 16.95 18.68
CA LYS A 69 2.14 15.83 18.82
C LYS A 69 2.04 14.93 17.60
N VAL A 70 3.18 14.72 16.95
CA VAL A 70 3.37 13.81 15.81
C VAL A 70 4.41 12.78 16.20
N ARG A 71 3.97 11.55 16.47
CA ARG A 71 4.81 10.50 17.10
C ARG A 71 5.49 10.99 18.39
N ASP A 72 6.79 11.25 18.34
CA ASP A 72 7.68 11.67 19.42
C ASP A 72 8.08 13.15 19.34
N ARG A 73 7.60 13.90 18.35
CA ARG A 73 7.87 15.34 18.17
C ARG A 73 6.64 16.18 18.47
N ASN A 74 6.86 17.33 19.11
CA ASN A 74 5.83 18.32 19.40
C ASN A 74 6.04 19.57 18.55
N PHE A 75 4.95 20.13 18.04
CA PHE A 75 4.93 21.33 17.22
C PHE A 75 3.99 22.35 17.87
N GLN A 76 4.46 23.60 17.99
CA GLN A 76 3.66 24.65 18.59
C GLN A 76 2.61 25.15 17.59
N LEU A 77 1.34 25.12 18.00
CA LEU A 77 0.24 25.67 17.22
C LEU A 77 -0.11 27.08 17.70
N ARG A 78 -0.29 27.99 16.73
CA ARG A 78 -0.69 29.39 16.92
C ARG A 78 -1.71 29.86 15.86
N GLN A 79 -2.48 28.93 15.28
CA GLN A 79 -3.30 29.22 14.08
C GLN A 79 -2.42 29.61 12.89
N ASN A 80 -1.40 28.79 12.68
CA ASN A 80 -0.26 28.96 11.76
C ASN A 80 -0.02 27.67 10.95
N LEU A 81 -1.02 26.77 10.91
CA LEU A 81 -0.90 25.49 10.23
C LEU A 81 -1.48 25.60 8.82
N TYR A 82 -0.70 25.20 7.84
CA TYR A 82 -1.10 25.09 6.45
C TYR A 82 -1.10 23.63 6.02
N LEU A 83 -1.98 23.27 5.09
CA LEU A 83 -2.12 21.90 4.63
C LEU A 83 -1.96 21.82 3.12
N VAL A 84 -1.08 20.96 2.65
CA VAL A 84 -1.05 20.58 1.23
C VAL A 84 -1.21 19.07 1.11
N GLY A 85 -1.73 18.60 -0.02
CA GLY A 85 -1.81 17.16 -0.24
C GLY A 85 -1.99 16.75 -1.69
N PHE A 86 -1.54 15.54 -2.01
CA PHE A 86 -1.67 14.97 -3.35
C PHE A 86 -1.72 13.44 -3.30
N GLY A 87 -2.69 12.86 -4.00
CA GLY A 87 -2.87 11.40 -4.07
C GLY A 87 -4.33 10.97 -3.97
N LYS A 88 -4.57 9.67 -4.19
CA LYS A 88 -5.91 9.07 -4.26
C LYS A 88 -6.69 9.13 -2.94
N ALA A 89 -6.03 8.97 -1.80
CA ALA A 89 -6.66 8.95 -0.47
C ALA A 89 -6.70 10.32 0.22
N VAL A 90 -6.10 11.35 -0.40
CA VAL A 90 -5.88 12.65 0.25
C VAL A 90 -7.16 13.39 0.61
N LEU A 91 -8.25 13.19 -0.14
CA LEU A 91 -9.52 13.84 0.18
C LEU A 91 -10.01 13.47 1.59
N GLY A 92 -10.05 12.16 1.90
CA GLY A 92 -10.42 11.69 3.23
C GLY A 92 -9.38 12.04 4.29
N MET A 93 -8.08 12.04 3.94
CA MET A 93 -7.03 12.46 4.87
C MET A 93 -7.15 13.94 5.25
N ALA A 94 -7.50 14.79 4.28
CA ALA A 94 -7.70 16.22 4.50
C ALA A 94 -8.96 16.48 5.33
N ALA A 95 -10.05 15.76 5.09
CA ALA A 95 -11.26 15.85 5.90
C ALA A 95 -10.98 15.50 7.38
N ALA A 96 -10.30 14.37 7.63
CA ALA A 96 -9.90 13.96 8.97
C ALA A 96 -8.91 14.94 9.62
N ALA A 97 -7.94 15.47 8.86
CA ALA A 97 -6.98 16.45 9.36
C ALA A 97 -7.65 17.79 9.70
N GLU A 98 -8.55 18.29 8.87
CA GLU A 98 -9.30 19.53 9.14
C GLU A 98 -10.20 19.39 10.37
N GLU A 99 -10.86 18.25 10.54
CA GLU A 99 -11.66 17.98 11.74
C GLU A 99 -10.81 17.95 13.02
N LEU A 100 -9.65 17.30 12.97
CA LEU A 100 -8.74 17.20 14.11
C LEU A 100 -8.10 18.55 14.47
N LEU A 101 -7.64 19.31 13.47
CA LEU A 101 -6.86 20.53 13.66
C LEU A 101 -7.74 21.78 13.83
N GLY A 102 -8.96 21.75 13.32
CA GLY A 102 -9.97 22.80 13.48
C GLY A 102 -9.43 24.19 13.17
N GLN A 103 -9.55 25.10 14.14
CA GLN A 103 -9.14 26.50 14.01
C GLN A 103 -7.64 26.71 13.72
N HIS A 104 -6.79 25.71 13.96
CA HIS A 104 -5.36 25.85 13.71
C HIS A 104 -5.01 25.81 12.22
N LEU A 105 -5.84 25.15 11.42
CA LEU A 105 -5.72 25.14 9.97
C LEU A 105 -6.09 26.52 9.42
N VAL A 106 -5.14 27.19 8.78
CA VAL A 106 -5.33 28.52 8.18
C VAL A 106 -5.89 28.37 6.77
N GLN A 107 -5.20 27.59 5.95
CA GLN A 107 -5.53 27.36 4.55
C GLN A 107 -4.94 26.02 4.11
N GLY A 108 -5.59 25.35 3.16
CA GLY A 108 -4.98 24.22 2.49
C GLY A 108 -5.30 24.11 1.00
N VAL A 109 -4.49 23.32 0.31
CA VAL A 109 -4.65 23.00 -1.12
C VAL A 109 -4.37 21.52 -1.34
N ILE A 110 -5.33 20.79 -1.88
CA ILE A 110 -5.15 19.37 -2.23
C ILE A 110 -5.38 19.11 -3.71
N SER A 111 -4.61 18.17 -4.25
CA SER A 111 -4.69 17.66 -5.62
C SER A 111 -5.15 16.20 -5.58
N VAL A 112 -6.34 15.92 -6.10
CA VAL A 112 -6.96 14.59 -6.01
C VAL A 112 -7.42 14.11 -7.40
N PRO A 113 -7.61 12.79 -7.61
CA PRO A 113 -8.04 12.27 -8.90
C PRO A 113 -9.38 12.85 -9.35
N LYS A 114 -9.51 13.12 -10.64
CA LYS A 114 -10.76 13.63 -11.24
C LYS A 114 -11.96 12.73 -10.93
N GLY A 115 -13.05 13.34 -10.46
CA GLY A 115 -14.31 12.64 -10.15
C GLY A 115 -14.36 11.94 -8.78
N ILE A 116 -13.28 12.00 -7.99
CA ILE A 116 -13.23 11.34 -6.68
C ILE A 116 -14.26 11.89 -5.69
N ARG A 117 -14.58 13.20 -5.72
CA ARG A 117 -15.61 13.76 -4.83
C ARG A 117 -16.97 13.14 -5.11
N ALA A 118 -17.37 13.11 -6.39
CA ALA A 118 -18.62 12.49 -6.81
C ALA A 118 -18.64 10.98 -6.53
N ALA A 119 -17.49 10.30 -6.62
CA ALA A 119 -17.38 8.88 -6.28
C ALA A 119 -17.62 8.64 -4.79
N MET A 120 -17.02 9.46 -3.92
CA MET A 120 -17.19 9.39 -2.45
C MET A 120 -18.63 9.69 -2.04
N GLU A 121 -19.25 10.69 -2.66
CA GLU A 121 -20.67 11.02 -2.44
C GLU A 121 -21.59 9.84 -2.81
N ARG A 122 -21.40 9.25 -3.99
CA ARG A 122 -22.18 8.10 -4.46
C ARG A 122 -21.98 6.85 -3.59
N ALA A 123 -20.79 6.67 -3.03
CA ALA A 123 -20.49 5.58 -2.11
C ALA A 123 -20.94 5.84 -0.66
N GLY A 124 -21.57 6.99 -0.38
CA GLY A 124 -22.04 7.34 0.97
C GLY A 124 -20.92 7.66 1.97
N LYS A 125 -19.70 7.96 1.49
CA LYS A 125 -18.52 8.26 2.31
C LYS A 125 -18.45 9.73 2.73
N GLN A 126 -19.52 10.22 3.35
CA GLN A 126 -19.65 11.63 3.74
C GLN A 126 -18.57 12.07 4.74
N GLU A 127 -18.11 11.16 5.59
CA GLU A 127 -17.01 11.37 6.54
C GLU A 127 -15.65 11.60 5.86
N MET A 128 -15.51 11.22 4.59
CA MET A 128 -14.30 11.44 3.80
C MET A 128 -14.36 12.70 2.93
N LEU A 129 -15.46 13.46 2.99
CA LEU A 129 -15.63 14.70 2.26
C LEU A 129 -15.34 15.91 3.15
N LEU A 130 -14.78 16.94 2.55
CA LEU A 130 -14.58 18.24 3.21
C LEU A 130 -15.92 18.93 3.41
N LYS A 131 -16.08 19.64 4.54
CA LYS A 131 -17.31 20.37 4.88
C LYS A 131 -17.50 21.56 3.91
N PRO A 132 -18.74 22.07 3.69
CA PRO A 132 -18.99 23.17 2.75
C PRO A 132 -18.20 24.47 2.98
N HIS A 133 -17.74 24.72 4.20
CA HIS A 133 -16.91 25.88 4.57
C HIS A 133 -15.46 25.50 4.88
N SER A 134 -14.97 24.43 4.23
CA SER A 134 -13.60 23.97 4.39
C SER A 134 -12.60 25.06 4.03
N ARG A 135 -11.50 25.09 4.78
CA ARG A 135 -10.32 25.92 4.50
C ARG A 135 -9.41 25.29 3.45
N VAL A 136 -9.74 24.10 2.98
CA VAL A 136 -8.97 23.33 2.00
C VAL A 136 -9.59 23.46 0.62
N GLN A 137 -8.85 24.07 -0.30
CA GLN A 137 -9.21 24.11 -1.71
C GLN A 137 -8.88 22.77 -2.38
N VAL A 138 -9.85 22.21 -3.12
CA VAL A 138 -9.70 20.92 -3.80
C VAL A 138 -9.57 21.10 -5.31
N PHE A 139 -8.49 20.59 -5.88
CA PHE A 139 -8.29 20.47 -7.31
C PHE A 139 -8.47 19.02 -7.73
N GLU A 140 -9.32 18.79 -8.72
CA GLU A 140 -9.52 17.47 -9.34
C GLU A 140 -8.80 17.44 -10.68
N GLY A 141 -7.91 16.47 -10.87
CA GLY A 141 -7.13 16.31 -12.09
C GLY A 141 -6.49 14.94 -12.15
N ALA A 142 -5.41 14.84 -12.90
CA ALA A 142 -4.75 13.58 -13.22
C ALA A 142 -5.69 12.49 -13.74
N GLU A 143 -6.48 12.83 -14.77
CA GLU A 143 -7.33 11.85 -15.47
C GLU A 143 -6.51 10.62 -15.91
N ASP A 144 -7.07 9.43 -15.72
CA ASP A 144 -6.40 8.14 -15.96
C ASP A 144 -5.03 7.98 -15.26
N ASN A 145 -4.84 8.65 -14.12
CA ASN A 145 -3.58 8.65 -13.37
C ASN A 145 -2.38 9.20 -14.17
N LEU A 146 -2.65 10.07 -15.15
CA LEU A 146 -1.65 10.78 -15.95
C LEU A 146 -1.62 12.26 -15.58
N PRO A 147 -0.45 12.92 -15.52
CA PRO A 147 -0.41 14.37 -15.35
C PRO A 147 -1.27 15.13 -16.37
N ASP A 148 -1.97 16.16 -15.94
CA ASP A 148 -2.76 17.02 -16.82
C ASP A 148 -2.68 18.49 -16.40
N ARG A 149 -3.41 19.35 -17.12
CA ARG A 149 -3.42 20.79 -16.84
C ARG A 149 -4.03 21.11 -15.48
N ASP A 150 -4.98 20.31 -15.00
CA ASP A 150 -5.66 20.55 -13.72
C ASP A 150 -4.76 20.17 -12.55
N ALA A 151 -4.08 19.02 -12.65
CA ALA A 151 -3.01 18.64 -11.72
C ALA A 151 -1.85 19.63 -11.74
N LEU A 152 -1.51 20.22 -12.90
CA LEU A 152 -0.51 21.29 -12.96
C LEU A 152 -0.97 22.55 -12.21
N ARG A 153 -2.23 22.99 -12.40
CA ARG A 153 -2.79 24.13 -11.64
C ARG A 153 -2.73 23.86 -10.13
N ALA A 154 -3.11 22.66 -9.72
CA ALA A 154 -3.03 22.23 -8.33
C ALA A 154 -1.59 22.28 -7.79
N ALA A 155 -0.63 21.75 -8.55
CA ALA A 155 0.77 21.73 -8.17
C ALA A 155 1.36 23.14 -8.02
N LEU A 156 1.00 24.07 -8.92
CA LEU A 156 1.42 25.47 -8.82
C LEU A 156 0.77 26.18 -7.63
N ALA A 157 -0.49 25.89 -7.31
CA ALA A 157 -1.14 26.42 -6.11
C ALA A 157 -0.51 25.87 -4.81
N ILE A 158 -0.14 24.59 -4.79
CA ILE A 158 0.61 23.97 -3.68
C ILE A 158 1.99 24.64 -3.53
N GLN A 159 2.70 24.85 -4.64
CA GLN A 159 4.00 25.53 -4.65
C GLN A 159 3.86 26.94 -4.08
N GLN A 160 2.91 27.73 -4.59
CA GLN A 160 2.67 29.10 -4.15
C GLN A 160 2.34 29.16 -2.65
N LEU A 161 1.52 28.22 -2.15
CA LEU A 161 1.19 28.16 -0.73
C LEU A 161 2.45 27.88 0.11
N ALA A 162 3.27 26.92 -0.32
CA ALA A 162 4.50 26.56 0.38
C ALA A 162 5.53 27.69 0.39
N GLU A 163 5.75 28.36 -0.75
CA GLU A 163 6.69 29.49 -0.89
C GLU A 163 6.28 30.72 -0.07
N GLY A 164 5.00 30.84 0.29
CA GLY A 164 4.48 31.91 1.13
C GLY A 164 4.72 31.73 2.63
N LEU A 165 5.23 30.58 3.08
CA LEU A 165 5.36 30.26 4.50
C LEU A 165 6.61 30.85 5.14
N THR A 166 6.53 31.08 6.44
CA THR A 166 7.60 31.64 7.28
C THR A 166 8.10 30.63 8.30
N ALA A 167 9.15 30.99 9.05
CA ALA A 167 9.71 30.12 10.09
C ALA A 167 8.74 29.88 11.27
N ASP A 168 7.71 30.73 11.41
CA ASP A 168 6.67 30.59 12.41
C ASP A 168 5.53 29.66 11.97
N ASP A 169 5.53 29.16 10.72
CA ASP A 169 4.46 28.33 10.17
C ASP A 169 4.78 26.82 10.25
N LEU A 170 3.72 26.01 10.26
CA LEU A 170 3.79 24.56 10.16
C LEU A 170 3.06 24.09 8.90
N LEU A 171 3.76 23.42 8.00
CA LEU A 171 3.18 22.78 6.83
C LEU A 171 2.92 21.30 7.08
N LEU A 172 1.65 20.89 7.02
CA LEU A 172 1.25 19.49 6.98
C LEU A 172 1.12 19.04 5.52
N VAL A 173 1.86 18.01 5.12
CA VAL A 173 1.86 17.45 3.75
C VAL A 173 1.21 16.07 3.78
N LEU A 174 0.08 15.91 3.11
CA LEU A 174 -0.63 14.64 2.99
C LEU A 174 -0.26 13.94 1.68
N ILE A 175 0.37 12.78 1.76
CA ILE A 175 0.86 12.04 0.59
C ILE A 175 0.18 10.68 0.52
N SER A 176 -0.35 10.31 -0.64
CA SER A 176 -0.80 8.94 -0.91
C SER A 176 -0.50 8.50 -2.34
N GLY A 177 -0.83 7.23 -2.64
CA GLY A 177 -0.70 6.63 -3.97
C GLY A 177 -1.22 7.50 -5.12
N GLY A 178 -0.56 7.43 -6.27
CA GLY A 178 -0.84 8.27 -7.44
C GLY A 178 -0.32 9.72 -7.35
N GLY A 179 0.29 10.12 -6.23
CA GLY A 179 0.77 11.48 -5.99
C GLY A 179 1.73 12.05 -7.06
N SER A 180 2.48 11.19 -7.77
CA SER A 180 3.40 11.65 -8.84
C SER A 180 2.66 12.31 -10.01
N ALA A 181 1.48 11.80 -10.39
CA ALA A 181 0.65 12.36 -11.45
C ALA A 181 -0.05 13.65 -11.03
N LEU A 182 -0.39 13.77 -9.74
CA LEU A 182 -1.10 14.89 -9.14
C LEU A 182 -0.20 16.08 -8.74
N LEU A 183 1.13 15.92 -8.83
CA LEU A 183 2.12 16.95 -8.52
C LEU A 183 3.18 17.16 -9.64
N PRO A 184 2.81 17.44 -10.90
CA PRO A 184 3.74 17.35 -12.03
C PRO A 184 4.74 18.51 -12.20
N ALA A 185 4.45 19.70 -11.64
CA ALA A 185 5.22 20.96 -11.68
C ALA A 185 6.60 20.88 -12.39
N PRO A 186 6.66 21.04 -13.73
CA PRO A 186 7.91 21.06 -14.49
C PRO A 186 8.70 22.35 -14.23
N ILE A 187 10.03 22.30 -14.34
CA ILE A 187 10.90 23.49 -14.22
C ILE A 187 10.82 24.32 -15.51
N PRO A 188 10.43 25.61 -15.48
CA PRO A 188 10.42 26.44 -16.67
C PRO A 188 11.82 26.54 -17.32
N PRO A 189 11.92 26.55 -18.66
CA PRO A 189 10.83 26.63 -19.62
C PRO A 189 10.27 25.27 -20.08
N VAL A 190 10.55 24.17 -19.37
CA VAL A 190 10.01 22.85 -19.73
C VAL A 190 8.50 22.86 -19.53
N THR A 191 7.76 22.48 -20.58
CA THR A 191 6.31 22.34 -20.52
C THR A 191 5.90 20.98 -19.95
N LEU A 192 4.65 20.88 -19.49
CA LEU A 192 4.07 19.60 -19.06
C LEU A 192 4.12 18.55 -20.19
N GLU A 193 3.76 18.97 -21.39
CA GLU A 193 3.72 18.10 -22.58
C GLU A 193 5.11 17.56 -22.94
N GLU A 194 6.15 18.40 -22.89
CA GLU A 194 7.55 17.96 -23.11
C GLU A 194 7.98 16.93 -22.07
N LYS A 195 7.69 17.19 -20.79
CA LYS A 195 8.02 16.26 -19.69
C LYS A 195 7.31 14.92 -19.84
N GLN A 196 6.03 14.92 -20.20
CA GLN A 196 5.25 13.70 -20.43
C GLN A 196 5.74 12.94 -21.66
N THR A 197 6.04 13.65 -22.75
CA THR A 197 6.53 13.04 -23.98
C THR A 197 7.88 12.37 -23.76
N LEU A 198 8.81 13.03 -23.06
CA LEU A 198 10.08 12.42 -22.69
C LEU A 198 9.90 11.19 -21.81
N THR A 199 9.02 11.27 -20.81
CA THR A 199 8.72 10.14 -19.91
C THR A 199 8.15 8.95 -20.67
N ARG A 200 7.21 9.19 -21.60
CA ARG A 200 6.61 8.14 -22.45
C ARG A 200 7.65 7.50 -23.36
N LEU A 201 8.52 8.30 -23.97
CA LEU A 201 9.59 7.80 -24.84
C LEU A 201 10.60 6.93 -24.08
N LEU A 202 10.98 7.33 -22.85
CA LEU A 202 11.84 6.51 -22.00
C LEU A 202 11.16 5.19 -21.63
N ALA A 203 9.90 5.22 -21.19
CA ALA A 203 9.15 4.03 -20.82
C ALA A 203 9.00 3.06 -22.02
N ALA A 204 8.64 3.58 -23.20
CA ALA A 204 8.52 2.81 -24.43
C ALA A 204 9.86 2.18 -24.90
N ARG A 205 11.00 2.72 -24.45
CA ARG A 205 12.34 2.18 -24.74
C ARG A 205 12.88 1.27 -23.63
N GLY A 206 12.05 0.90 -22.64
CA GLY A 206 12.44 0.00 -21.56
C GLY A 206 13.29 0.65 -20.47
N ALA A 207 13.13 1.96 -20.24
CA ALA A 207 13.70 2.59 -19.05
C ALA A 207 13.12 1.98 -17.77
N THR A 208 14.00 1.66 -16.83
CA THR A 208 13.59 1.18 -15.51
C THR A 208 12.84 2.27 -14.74
N ILE A 209 12.05 1.88 -13.74
CA ILE A 209 11.33 2.83 -12.88
C ILE A 209 12.29 3.81 -12.18
N GLN A 210 13.47 3.33 -11.78
CA GLN A 210 14.51 4.16 -11.17
C GLN A 210 15.02 5.22 -12.15
N GLU A 211 15.34 4.84 -13.39
CA GLU A 211 15.79 5.77 -14.42
C GLU A 211 14.70 6.79 -14.79
N LEU A 212 13.45 6.33 -14.93
CA LEU A 212 12.30 7.22 -15.16
C LEU A 212 12.16 8.25 -14.03
N ASN A 213 12.26 7.81 -12.77
CA ASN A 213 12.14 8.69 -11.62
C ASN A 213 13.31 9.68 -11.51
N THR A 214 14.53 9.28 -11.84
CA THR A 214 15.69 10.19 -11.92
C THR A 214 15.42 11.34 -12.90
N ILE A 215 14.95 11.05 -14.11
CA ILE A 215 14.62 12.08 -15.10
C ILE A 215 13.41 12.92 -14.65
N ARG A 216 12.36 12.28 -14.11
CA ARG A 216 11.16 12.99 -13.64
C ARG A 216 11.47 13.98 -12.53
N LYS A 217 12.35 13.62 -11.59
CA LYS A 217 12.78 14.48 -10.48
C LYS A 217 13.66 15.63 -10.99
N ALA A 218 14.65 15.36 -11.84
CA ALA A 218 15.52 16.38 -12.43
C ALA A 218 14.78 17.46 -13.25
N LEU A 219 13.58 17.16 -13.74
CA LEU A 219 12.73 18.09 -14.49
C LEU A 219 11.53 18.61 -13.67
N SER A 220 11.57 18.55 -12.34
CA SER A 220 10.46 18.98 -11.48
C SER A 220 10.87 20.04 -10.46
N GLN A 221 10.00 21.02 -10.23
CA GLN A 221 10.17 22.01 -9.16
C GLN A 221 9.86 21.42 -7.77
N LEU A 222 8.95 20.44 -7.68
CA LEU A 222 8.41 19.97 -6.39
C LEU A 222 8.84 18.56 -5.99
N LYS A 223 9.26 17.72 -6.94
CA LYS A 223 9.70 16.34 -6.65
C LYS A 223 11.15 16.35 -6.14
N GLY A 224 11.57 15.26 -5.49
CA GLY A 224 12.97 15.11 -5.06
C GLY A 224 13.44 16.12 -4.01
N GLY A 225 12.55 16.53 -3.10
CA GLY A 225 12.82 17.52 -2.06
C GLY A 225 12.38 18.95 -2.42
N GLY A 226 11.91 19.17 -3.64
CA GLY A 226 11.50 20.50 -4.11
C GLY A 226 10.37 21.14 -3.29
N LEU A 227 9.38 20.36 -2.82
CA LEU A 227 8.33 20.89 -1.96
C LEU A 227 8.87 21.25 -0.55
N ALA A 228 9.78 20.45 -0.01
CA ALA A 228 10.45 20.80 1.24
C ALA A 228 11.27 22.09 1.11
N GLN A 229 11.91 22.30 -0.05
CA GLN A 229 12.65 23.53 -0.33
C GLN A 229 11.72 24.74 -0.50
N ALA A 230 10.59 24.58 -1.20
CA ALA A 230 9.59 25.63 -1.34
C ALA A 230 9.03 26.07 0.01
N ALA A 231 8.85 25.13 0.95
CA ALA A 231 8.34 25.42 2.28
C ALA A 231 9.38 25.99 3.27
N TYR A 232 10.67 25.98 2.94
CA TYR A 232 11.70 26.50 3.84
C TYR A 232 11.54 28.03 4.00
N PRO A 233 11.53 28.59 5.23
CA PRO A 233 12.03 28.00 6.49
C PRO A 233 10.97 27.40 7.43
N ALA A 234 9.72 27.21 7.00
CA ALA A 234 8.66 26.62 7.81
C ALA A 234 9.00 25.18 8.25
N GLN A 235 8.45 24.71 9.37
CA GLN A 235 8.55 23.29 9.73
C GLN A 235 7.61 22.48 8.83
N VAL A 236 8.05 21.29 8.40
CA VAL A 236 7.24 20.43 7.53
C VAL A 236 7.00 19.08 8.20
N VAL A 237 5.75 18.63 8.22
CA VAL A 237 5.36 17.29 8.64
C VAL A 237 4.67 16.60 7.47
N SER A 238 5.28 15.56 6.92
CA SER A 238 4.66 14.73 5.89
C SER A 238 4.02 13.50 6.50
N LEU A 239 2.73 13.33 6.30
CA LEU A 239 1.97 12.14 6.67
C LEU A 239 1.66 11.34 5.41
N ILE A 240 2.15 10.11 5.39
CA ILE A 240 2.27 9.33 4.17
C ILE A 240 1.48 8.03 4.28
N LEU A 241 0.59 7.81 3.32
CA LEU A 241 -0.02 6.53 3.01
C LEU A 241 0.78 5.87 1.87
N SER A 242 1.49 4.79 2.18
CA SER A 242 2.35 4.09 1.23
C SER A 242 1.59 2.95 0.54
N ASP A 243 1.55 3.02 -0.79
CA ASP A 243 1.17 1.93 -1.70
C ASP A 243 2.41 1.30 -2.36
N VAL A 244 3.60 1.49 -1.78
CA VAL A 244 4.88 1.03 -2.33
C VAL A 244 5.50 0.00 -1.38
N VAL A 245 5.86 -1.16 -1.91
CA VAL A 245 6.54 -2.20 -1.14
C VAL A 245 7.82 -1.68 -0.48
N GLY A 246 7.98 -1.97 0.82
CA GLY A 246 9.12 -1.55 1.63
C GLY A 246 9.07 -0.10 2.13
N ASP A 247 8.02 0.65 1.78
CA ASP A 247 7.80 2.04 2.20
C ASP A 247 8.98 3.03 1.96
N PRO A 248 9.72 2.98 0.83
CA PRO A 248 10.82 3.92 0.57
C PRO A 248 10.30 5.34 0.33
N VAL A 249 10.47 6.22 1.31
CA VAL A 249 9.92 7.58 1.34
C VAL A 249 10.36 8.42 0.12
N GLU A 250 11.58 8.21 -0.37
CA GLU A 250 12.14 8.88 -1.54
C GLU A 250 11.51 8.46 -2.87
N VAL A 251 10.83 7.31 -2.92
CA VAL A 251 10.11 6.79 -4.09
C VAL A 251 8.65 7.21 -4.04
N ILE A 252 8.03 7.20 -2.86
CA ILE A 252 6.61 7.55 -2.67
C ILE A 252 6.34 8.96 -3.21
N ALA A 253 5.41 9.07 -4.16
CA ALA A 253 5.10 10.29 -4.90
C ALA A 253 6.33 11.02 -5.49
N SER A 254 7.42 10.29 -5.73
CA SER A 254 8.73 10.82 -6.15
C SER A 254 9.41 11.73 -5.11
N GLY A 255 9.21 11.48 -3.81
CA GLY A 255 9.94 12.07 -2.70
C GLY A 255 9.94 13.60 -2.64
N PRO A 256 8.79 14.30 -2.69
CA PRO A 256 8.75 15.76 -2.71
C PRO A 256 9.27 16.41 -1.40
N THR A 257 9.28 15.65 -0.30
CA THR A 257 9.71 16.09 1.03
C THR A 257 10.94 15.34 1.55
N VAL A 258 11.69 14.69 0.65
CA VAL A 258 12.93 13.99 0.97
C VAL A 258 14.02 14.50 0.04
N ALA A 259 15.16 14.87 0.62
CA ALA A 259 16.31 15.31 -0.15
C ALA A 259 16.68 14.24 -1.17
N SER A 260 16.85 14.65 -2.42
CA SER A 260 17.35 13.77 -3.47
C SER A 260 18.59 14.39 -4.09
N SER A 261 19.63 13.58 -4.23
CA SER A 261 20.78 13.91 -5.07
C SER A 261 20.51 13.33 -6.46
N HIS A 262 20.32 14.18 -7.46
CA HIS A 262 20.37 13.76 -8.85
C HIS A 262 21.54 14.46 -9.53
N ASN A 263 22.39 13.68 -10.20
CA ASN A 263 23.48 14.21 -11.00
C ASN A 263 22.96 14.45 -12.43
N VAL A 264 23.32 15.59 -13.01
CA VAL A 264 23.09 15.89 -14.43
C VAL A 264 23.74 14.82 -15.30
N GLN A 265 24.92 14.33 -14.92
CA GLN A 265 25.63 13.28 -15.65
C GLN A 265 24.83 11.98 -15.69
N ASP A 266 24.16 11.60 -14.60
CA ASP A 266 23.29 10.41 -14.57
C ASP A 266 22.11 10.59 -15.52
N CYS A 267 21.48 11.76 -15.49
CA CYS A 267 20.39 12.09 -16.40
C CYS A 267 20.84 12.01 -17.86
N LEU A 268 22.00 12.58 -18.16
CA LEU A 268 22.60 12.57 -19.49
C LEU A 268 23.03 11.15 -19.93
N HIS A 269 23.49 10.31 -19.01
CA HIS A 269 23.84 8.92 -19.26
C HIS A 269 22.59 8.10 -19.62
N ILE A 270 21.52 8.22 -18.84
CA ILE A 270 20.22 7.59 -19.12
C ILE A 270 19.70 8.02 -20.49
N LEU A 271 19.67 9.33 -20.76
CA LEU A 271 19.19 9.86 -22.04
C LEU A 271 20.04 9.41 -23.23
N ASN A 272 21.34 9.15 -23.02
CA ASN A 272 22.22 8.60 -24.04
C ASN A 272 21.99 7.09 -24.25
N ARG A 273 21.88 6.32 -23.17
CA ARG A 273 21.57 4.87 -23.18
C ARG A 273 20.34 4.57 -24.02
N TYR A 274 19.30 5.39 -23.88
CA TYR A 274 18.06 5.24 -24.63
C TYR A 274 18.03 6.02 -25.95
N GLY A 275 19.14 6.62 -26.43
CA GLY A 275 19.20 7.30 -27.73
C GLY A 275 18.28 8.51 -27.86
N LEU A 276 18.01 9.23 -26.76
CA LEU A 276 17.11 10.40 -26.71
C LEU A 276 17.87 11.73 -26.62
N ARG A 277 19.14 11.72 -26.20
CA ARG A 277 19.96 12.92 -25.94
C ARG A 277 19.95 13.93 -27.10
N ALA A 278 20.14 13.47 -28.34
CA ALA A 278 20.20 14.36 -29.51
C ALA A 278 18.85 15.06 -29.78
N ALA A 279 17.75 14.33 -29.59
CA ALA A 279 16.38 14.76 -29.87
C ALA A 279 15.74 15.60 -28.74
N LEU A 280 16.46 15.87 -27.64
CA LEU A 280 15.91 16.63 -26.52
C LEU A 280 15.49 18.06 -26.95
N PRO A 281 14.29 18.52 -26.53
CA PRO A 281 13.88 19.92 -26.68
C PRO A 281 14.88 20.89 -26.06
N ARG A 282 14.92 22.13 -26.56
CA ARG A 282 15.82 23.18 -26.04
C ARG A 282 15.54 23.46 -24.56
N SER A 283 14.27 23.48 -24.16
CA SER A 283 13.83 23.69 -22.78
C SER A 283 14.46 22.67 -21.82
N VAL A 284 14.38 21.38 -22.15
CA VAL A 284 14.93 20.28 -21.36
C VAL A 284 16.46 20.36 -21.30
N LYS A 285 17.11 20.66 -22.42
CA LYS A 285 18.57 20.87 -22.47
C LYS A 285 18.98 22.02 -21.53
N THR A 286 18.25 23.14 -21.54
CA THR A 286 18.50 24.27 -20.66
C THR A 286 18.39 23.90 -19.18
N VAL A 287 17.32 23.19 -18.77
CA VAL A 287 17.13 22.79 -17.38
C VAL A 287 18.24 21.84 -16.92
N LEU A 288 18.54 20.79 -17.70
CA LEU A 288 19.60 19.84 -17.34
C LEU A 288 20.98 20.51 -17.26
N SER A 289 21.27 21.49 -18.12
CA SER A 289 22.56 22.21 -18.08
C SER A 289 22.73 23.13 -16.86
N ARG A 290 21.63 23.59 -16.24
CA ARG A 290 21.67 24.49 -15.07
C ARG A 290 21.88 23.74 -13.75
N ALA A 291 21.48 22.48 -13.69
CA ALA A 291 21.55 21.69 -12.46
C ALA A 291 23.01 21.42 -12.00
N ASP A 292 24.00 21.51 -12.89
CA ASP A 292 25.43 21.48 -12.51
C ASP A 292 25.87 22.76 -11.76
N SER A 293 25.10 23.84 -11.86
CA SER A 293 25.48 25.18 -11.39
C SER A 293 24.81 25.59 -10.08
N ASP A 294 24.03 24.73 -9.41
CA ASP A 294 23.39 25.10 -8.14
C ASP A 294 24.44 25.21 -7.02
N PRO A 295 24.77 26.42 -6.55
CA PRO A 295 25.78 26.62 -5.52
C PRO A 295 25.33 26.11 -4.14
N HIS A 296 24.06 25.73 -3.97
CA HIS A 296 23.51 25.35 -2.66
C HIS A 296 23.74 23.88 -2.27
N GLY A 297 24.34 23.06 -3.15
CA GLY A 297 24.54 21.64 -2.88
C GLY A 297 23.21 20.89 -2.67
N PRO A 298 23.21 19.60 -2.29
CA PRO A 298 21.96 18.89 -2.01
C PRO A 298 21.20 19.58 -0.87
N HIS A 299 19.98 20.06 -1.18
CA HIS A 299 19.12 20.75 -0.23
C HIS A 299 18.93 19.91 1.04
N THR A 300 19.17 20.50 2.21
CA THR A 300 18.93 19.79 3.47
C THR A 300 17.45 19.82 3.82
N CYS A 301 16.86 18.64 4.06
CA CYS A 301 15.47 18.51 4.52
C CYS A 301 15.39 18.39 6.05
N GLY A 302 16.29 19.05 6.79
CA GLY A 302 16.38 18.91 8.25
C GLY A 302 15.17 19.47 9.01
N HIS A 303 14.42 20.39 8.40
CA HIS A 303 13.15 20.94 8.89
C HIS A 303 11.94 20.03 8.63
N VAL A 304 12.14 18.88 7.96
CA VAL A 304 11.08 17.96 7.56
C VAL A 304 11.03 16.74 8.49
N LEU A 305 9.83 16.39 8.95
CA LEU A 305 9.52 15.11 9.55
C LEU A 305 8.66 14.29 8.58
N ASN A 306 9.19 13.21 8.03
CA ASN A 306 8.41 12.27 7.21
C ASN A 306 7.91 11.11 8.09
N VAL A 307 6.62 10.83 8.05
CA VAL A 307 5.99 9.74 8.80
C VAL A 307 5.09 8.91 7.90
N ILE A 308 5.42 7.63 7.73
CA ILE A 308 4.47 6.64 7.21
C ILE A 308 3.40 6.41 8.29
N ILE A 309 2.16 6.80 7.98
CA ILE A 309 0.99 6.65 8.87
C ILE A 309 0.05 5.53 8.44
N GLY A 310 0.19 5.07 7.20
CA GLY A 310 -0.47 3.91 6.64
C GLY A 310 0.43 3.20 5.65
N SER A 311 0.48 1.88 5.76
CA SER A 311 1.13 0.99 4.81
C SER A 311 0.62 -0.43 5.05
N ASN A 312 1.03 -1.35 4.18
CA ASN A 312 0.66 -2.76 4.32
C ASN A 312 1.17 -3.35 5.65
N VAL A 313 2.36 -2.95 6.12
CA VAL A 313 2.89 -3.34 7.44
C VAL A 313 1.93 -2.98 8.57
N LEU A 314 1.36 -1.77 8.54
CA LEU A 314 0.41 -1.31 9.56
C LEU A 314 -0.95 -2.01 9.46
N ALA A 315 -1.40 -2.32 8.24
CA ALA A 315 -2.62 -3.11 8.00
C ALA A 315 -2.46 -4.55 8.54
N LEU A 316 -1.35 -5.20 8.22
CA LEU A 316 -1.05 -6.57 8.66
C LEU A 316 -0.82 -6.65 10.17
N ALA A 317 -0.22 -5.63 10.79
CA ALA A 317 -0.07 -5.58 12.25
C ALA A 317 -1.44 -5.55 12.98
N GLU A 318 -2.42 -4.81 12.44
CA GLU A 318 -3.78 -4.83 12.99
C GLU A 318 -4.47 -6.17 12.74
N ALA A 319 -4.32 -6.75 11.53
CA ALA A 319 -4.84 -8.09 11.24
C ALA A 319 -4.25 -9.14 12.20
N GLN A 320 -2.95 -9.08 12.48
CA GLN A 320 -2.28 -9.97 13.43
C GLN A 320 -2.87 -9.85 14.83
N ARG A 321 -3.01 -8.61 15.33
CA ARG A 321 -3.60 -8.34 16.65
C ARG A 321 -5.02 -8.88 16.76
N GLN A 322 -5.83 -8.75 15.71
CA GLN A 322 -7.21 -9.23 15.69
C GLN A 322 -7.28 -10.76 15.60
N ALA A 323 -6.37 -11.39 14.85
CA ALA A 323 -6.30 -12.84 14.75
C ALA A 323 -5.90 -13.45 16.11
N GLU A 324 -4.93 -12.85 16.80
CA GLU A 324 -4.56 -13.22 18.17
C GLU A 324 -5.74 -13.07 19.15
N ALA A 325 -6.55 -12.01 19.00
CA ALA A 325 -7.75 -11.79 19.81
C ALA A 325 -8.84 -12.85 19.56
N LEU A 326 -8.93 -13.39 18.34
CA LEU A 326 -9.78 -14.52 17.98
C LEU A 326 -9.21 -15.89 18.41
N GLY A 327 -7.99 -15.92 18.96
CA GLY A 327 -7.36 -17.13 19.48
C GLY A 327 -6.41 -17.84 18.50
N TYR A 328 -6.09 -17.23 17.36
CA TYR A 328 -5.08 -17.74 16.44
C TYR A 328 -3.66 -17.45 16.93
N GLN A 329 -2.73 -18.33 16.57
CA GLN A 329 -1.32 -17.99 16.52
C GLN A 329 -1.04 -17.32 15.18
N ALA A 330 -0.89 -16.00 15.20
CA ALA A 330 -0.83 -15.20 13.98
C ALA A 330 0.61 -14.83 13.62
N VAL A 331 1.01 -15.10 12.38
CA VAL A 331 2.36 -14.80 11.86
C VAL A 331 2.22 -13.95 10.60
N VAL A 332 2.92 -12.82 10.55
CA VAL A 332 3.06 -12.05 9.31
C VAL A 332 4.17 -12.69 8.49
N LEU A 333 3.79 -13.43 7.44
CA LEU A 333 4.72 -14.05 6.49
C LEU A 333 5.57 -13.00 5.78
N SER A 334 4.98 -11.91 5.28
CA SER A 334 5.70 -10.85 4.58
C SER A 334 4.77 -9.66 4.30
N ALA A 335 5.30 -8.44 4.32
CA ALA A 335 4.62 -7.23 3.83
C ALA A 335 5.12 -6.80 2.43
N ALA A 336 5.93 -7.66 1.78
CA ALA A 336 6.54 -7.46 0.48
C ALA A 336 6.26 -8.62 -0.49
N MET A 337 5.12 -9.30 -0.30
CA MET A 337 4.69 -10.44 -1.11
C MET A 337 4.39 -10.00 -2.55
N GLN A 338 5.33 -10.26 -3.46
CA GLN A 338 5.30 -9.88 -4.87
C GLN A 338 5.62 -11.10 -5.75
N GLY A 339 5.34 -10.98 -7.05
CA GLY A 339 5.63 -12.02 -8.04
C GLY A 339 4.39 -12.45 -8.80
N ASP A 340 4.54 -13.47 -9.63
CA ASP A 340 3.43 -14.02 -10.40
C ASP A 340 2.50 -14.85 -9.48
N VAL A 341 1.20 -14.59 -9.58
CA VAL A 341 0.17 -15.27 -8.77
C VAL A 341 0.19 -16.80 -8.93
N LYS A 342 0.74 -17.34 -10.02
CA LYS A 342 0.92 -18.79 -10.20
C LYS A 342 1.97 -19.35 -9.24
N SER A 343 3.17 -18.79 -9.18
CA SER A 343 4.23 -19.25 -8.27
C SER A 343 3.81 -19.02 -6.81
N MET A 344 3.14 -17.89 -6.54
CA MET A 344 2.58 -17.61 -5.21
C MET A 344 1.50 -18.63 -4.79
N ALA A 345 0.61 -19.03 -5.71
CA ALA A 345 -0.41 -20.02 -5.41
C ALA A 345 0.18 -21.39 -5.08
N GLN A 346 1.24 -21.79 -5.80
CA GLN A 346 1.98 -23.03 -5.51
C GLN A 346 2.61 -22.97 -4.12
N PHE A 347 3.23 -21.84 -3.78
CA PHE A 347 3.78 -21.61 -2.44
C PHE A 347 2.72 -21.72 -1.34
N TYR A 348 1.57 -21.03 -1.46
CA TYR A 348 0.50 -21.12 -0.46
C TYR A 348 -0.12 -22.51 -0.37
N GLY A 349 -0.33 -23.20 -1.50
CA GLY A 349 -0.87 -24.56 -1.53
C GLY A 349 0.04 -25.56 -0.83
N LEU A 350 1.34 -25.52 -1.13
CA LEU A 350 2.33 -26.38 -0.48
C LEU A 350 2.52 -26.01 0.99
N LEU A 351 2.51 -24.72 1.35
CA LEU A 351 2.57 -24.27 2.73
C LEU A 351 1.41 -24.80 3.56
N ALA A 352 0.17 -24.79 3.03
CA ALA A 352 -0.99 -25.37 3.69
C ALA A 352 -0.87 -26.90 3.85
N HIS A 353 -0.28 -27.59 2.86
CA HIS A 353 -0.01 -29.02 2.96
C HIS A 353 1.00 -29.36 4.05
N VAL A 354 2.10 -28.62 4.08
CA VAL A 354 3.17 -28.73 5.07
C VAL A 354 2.66 -28.36 6.47
N ALA A 355 1.73 -27.40 6.58
CA ALA A 355 1.09 -27.06 7.85
C ALA A 355 0.35 -28.24 8.48
N ARG A 356 -0.34 -29.07 7.68
CA ARG A 356 -1.07 -30.26 8.17
C ARG A 356 -0.16 -31.18 8.98
N THR A 357 1.04 -31.48 8.47
CA THR A 357 1.94 -32.44 9.10
C THR A 357 2.50 -31.92 10.42
N ARG A 358 2.72 -30.60 10.52
CA ARG A 358 3.17 -29.93 11.74
C ARG A 358 2.06 -29.74 12.77
N LEU A 359 0.86 -29.38 12.33
CA LEU A 359 -0.29 -29.16 13.23
C LEU A 359 -0.95 -30.46 13.69
N THR A 360 -0.75 -31.58 12.99
CA THR A 360 -1.23 -32.92 13.38
C THR A 360 -0.12 -33.97 13.41
N PRO A 361 0.80 -33.92 14.40
CA PRO A 361 1.98 -34.79 14.43
C PRO A 361 1.68 -36.29 14.54
N SER A 362 0.47 -36.66 14.98
CA SER A 362 0.05 -38.07 15.08
C SER A 362 -0.05 -38.78 13.72
N MET A 363 -0.07 -38.02 12.62
CA MET A 363 0.01 -38.52 11.26
C MET A 363 1.47 -38.49 10.81
N ALA A 364 2.19 -39.60 11.04
CA ALA A 364 3.58 -39.77 10.63
C ALA A 364 3.76 -39.52 9.12
N GLY A 365 4.66 -38.60 8.74
CA GLY A 365 5.11 -38.45 7.35
C GLY A 365 5.16 -37.01 6.81
N ALA A 366 5.65 -36.02 7.57
CA ALA A 366 6.16 -34.80 6.92
C ALA A 366 7.33 -35.20 6.02
N SER A 367 7.18 -35.06 4.70
CA SER A 367 8.26 -35.44 3.80
C SER A 367 9.32 -34.33 3.82
N VAL A 368 10.57 -34.71 4.09
CA VAL A 368 11.75 -33.84 3.94
C VAL A 368 11.76 -33.23 2.52
N GLU A 369 11.16 -33.92 1.55
CA GLU A 369 10.98 -33.49 0.18
C GLU A 369 10.00 -32.29 0.04
N GLU A 370 8.82 -32.32 0.67
CA GLU A 370 7.87 -31.20 0.67
C GLU A 370 8.45 -29.96 1.33
N ASP A 371 9.16 -30.12 2.45
CA ASP A 371 9.86 -29.01 3.09
C ASP A 371 10.93 -28.43 2.15
N ALA A 372 11.70 -29.26 1.46
CA ALA A 372 12.70 -28.80 0.50
C ALA A 372 12.06 -28.06 -0.70
N GLN A 373 10.96 -28.59 -1.23
CA GLN A 373 10.18 -27.95 -2.31
C GLN A 373 9.60 -26.61 -1.87
N LEU A 374 9.14 -26.50 -0.62
CA LEU A 374 8.63 -25.24 -0.07
C LEU A 374 9.72 -24.17 0.00
N HIS A 375 10.93 -24.56 0.40
CA HIS A 375 12.09 -23.66 0.41
C HIS A 375 12.55 -23.27 -1.00
N GLU A 376 12.45 -24.19 -1.97
CA GLU A 376 12.74 -23.90 -3.38
C GLU A 376 11.77 -22.86 -3.95
N LEU A 377 10.46 -23.03 -3.73
CA LEU A 377 9.45 -22.05 -4.13
C LEU A 377 9.64 -20.70 -3.42
N ALA A 378 9.97 -20.72 -2.13
CA ALA A 378 10.28 -19.50 -1.38
C ALA A 378 11.49 -18.75 -1.96
N ALA A 379 12.53 -19.48 -2.37
CA ALA A 379 13.70 -18.91 -3.02
C ALA A 379 13.40 -18.37 -4.42
N GLU A 380 12.52 -19.03 -5.19
CA GLU A 380 12.06 -18.56 -6.50
C GLU A 380 11.31 -17.22 -6.40
N LEU A 381 10.47 -17.03 -5.38
CA LEU A 381 9.72 -15.80 -5.16
C LEU A 381 10.60 -14.61 -4.78
N GLN A 382 11.82 -14.83 -4.28
CA GLN A 382 12.80 -13.78 -3.92
C GLN A 382 12.24 -12.70 -2.97
N ILE A 383 11.38 -13.09 -2.03
CA ILE A 383 10.75 -12.16 -1.08
C ILE A 383 11.73 -11.83 0.06
N PRO A 384 12.14 -10.55 0.21
CA PRO A 384 13.27 -10.19 1.09
C PRO A 384 12.99 -10.31 2.60
N ASP A 385 11.73 -10.22 3.02
CA ASP A 385 11.29 -10.21 4.42
C ASP A 385 10.49 -11.46 4.80
N LEU A 386 10.55 -12.53 4.01
CA LEU A 386 9.74 -13.73 4.20
C LEU A 386 10.06 -14.44 5.54
N GLN A 387 9.08 -14.46 6.45
CA GLN A 387 9.13 -15.14 7.74
C GLN A 387 8.68 -16.61 7.65
N LEU A 388 9.23 -17.36 6.68
CA LEU A 388 8.85 -18.76 6.48
C LEU A 388 9.19 -19.60 7.72
N GLU A 389 10.42 -19.50 8.24
CA GLU A 389 10.87 -20.28 9.40
C GLU A 389 10.02 -20.02 10.64
N GLU A 390 9.68 -18.75 10.93
CA GLU A 390 8.81 -18.39 12.04
C GLU A 390 7.40 -19.00 11.88
N ALA A 391 6.87 -19.01 10.66
CA ALA A 391 5.60 -19.67 10.37
C ALA A 391 5.69 -21.19 10.59
N LEU A 392 6.75 -21.85 10.11
CA LEU A 392 6.96 -23.28 10.29
C LEU A 392 7.13 -23.65 11.77
N GLU A 393 7.92 -22.88 12.52
CA GLU A 393 8.09 -23.04 13.97
C GLU A 393 6.77 -22.85 14.71
N THR A 394 5.99 -21.82 14.35
CA THR A 394 4.68 -21.56 14.95
C THR A 394 3.73 -22.73 14.73
N MET A 395 3.76 -23.36 13.55
CA MET A 395 2.95 -24.55 13.26
C MET A 395 3.44 -25.81 13.99
N ALA A 396 4.75 -25.94 14.25
CA ALA A 396 5.33 -27.12 14.90
C ALA A 396 5.20 -27.08 16.44
N TRP A 397 5.41 -25.91 17.04
CA TRP A 397 5.42 -25.72 18.50
C TRP A 397 4.11 -25.15 19.03
N GLY A 398 3.27 -24.66 18.14
CA GLY A 398 1.99 -24.07 18.46
C GLY A 398 0.98 -25.06 19.00
N ARG A 399 0.07 -24.56 19.84
CA ARG A 399 -1.11 -25.29 20.29
C ARG A 399 -2.33 -24.49 19.87
N GLY A 400 -2.91 -24.82 18.74
CA GLY A 400 -4.15 -24.21 18.28
C GLY A 400 -4.14 -23.86 16.79
N PRO A 401 -5.15 -23.11 16.35
CA PRO A 401 -5.24 -22.66 14.97
C PRO A 401 -4.18 -21.59 14.66
N VAL A 402 -3.67 -21.62 13.44
CA VAL A 402 -2.67 -20.68 12.93
C VAL A 402 -3.31 -19.78 11.87
N CYS A 403 -2.94 -18.51 11.87
CA CYS A 403 -3.33 -17.55 10.84
C CYS A 403 -2.06 -16.92 10.25
N LEU A 404 -1.80 -17.18 8.97
CA LEU A 404 -0.67 -16.59 8.26
C LEU A 404 -1.15 -15.39 7.46
N LEU A 405 -0.45 -14.28 7.61
CA LEU A 405 -0.82 -12.98 7.05
C LEU A 405 0.27 -12.53 6.08
N ALA A 406 -0.11 -12.09 4.89
CA ALA A 406 0.85 -11.49 3.96
C ALA A 406 0.23 -10.32 3.23
N GLY A 407 1.05 -9.48 2.63
CA GLY A 407 0.57 -8.46 1.72
C GLY A 407 1.70 -7.90 0.88
N GLY A 408 1.32 -7.17 -0.17
CA GLY A 408 2.22 -6.72 -1.21
C GLY A 408 1.47 -6.51 -2.51
N GLU A 409 2.18 -6.61 -3.63
CA GLU A 409 1.66 -6.32 -4.97
C GLU A 409 1.90 -7.52 -5.90
N PRO A 410 1.00 -8.53 -5.90
CA PRO A 410 1.06 -9.64 -6.83
C PRO A 410 0.91 -9.17 -8.28
N THR A 411 1.32 -10.00 -9.22
CA THR A 411 1.16 -9.74 -10.65
C THR A 411 0.48 -10.92 -11.31
N VAL A 412 -0.34 -10.64 -12.31
CA VAL A 412 -1.03 -11.65 -13.11
C VAL A 412 -0.61 -11.52 -14.56
N GLN A 413 -0.20 -12.63 -15.17
CA GLN A 413 -0.01 -12.69 -16.61
C GLN A 413 -1.36 -12.77 -17.32
N LEU A 414 -1.65 -11.74 -18.14
CA LEU A 414 -2.84 -11.71 -18.97
C LEU A 414 -2.62 -12.53 -20.24
N GLN A 415 -3.43 -13.58 -20.40
CA GLN A 415 -3.49 -14.51 -21.53
C GLN A 415 -4.87 -14.49 -22.21
N GLY A 416 -5.92 -14.05 -21.50
CA GLY A 416 -7.29 -13.97 -22.00
C GLY A 416 -7.94 -12.59 -21.85
N SER A 417 -9.22 -12.52 -22.22
CA SER A 417 -10.04 -11.31 -22.20
C SER A 417 -11.13 -11.34 -21.12
N GLY A 418 -11.01 -12.23 -20.14
CA GLY A 418 -11.92 -12.36 -19.01
C GLY A 418 -11.88 -11.17 -18.06
N ARG A 419 -12.70 -11.24 -17.01
CA ARG A 419 -12.73 -10.24 -15.95
C ARG A 419 -12.22 -10.83 -14.64
N GLY A 420 -11.59 -9.98 -13.84
CA GLY A 420 -11.02 -10.35 -12.55
C GLY A 420 -9.83 -9.44 -12.25
N GLY A 421 -9.08 -9.78 -11.23
CA GLY A 421 -7.80 -9.15 -10.96
C GLY A 421 -6.88 -10.15 -10.29
N ARG A 422 -5.72 -9.66 -9.86
CA ARG A 422 -4.67 -10.48 -9.27
C ARG A 422 -5.13 -11.16 -7.98
N ASN A 423 -6.05 -10.57 -7.20
CA ASN A 423 -6.51 -11.17 -5.95
C ASN A 423 -7.49 -12.32 -6.18
N GLN A 424 -8.49 -12.13 -7.05
CA GLN A 424 -9.41 -13.19 -7.46
C GLN A 424 -8.66 -14.32 -8.18
N GLU A 425 -7.75 -13.99 -9.10
CA GLU A 425 -6.92 -14.96 -9.79
C GLU A 425 -6.06 -15.77 -8.81
N LEU A 426 -5.39 -15.10 -7.86
CA LEU A 426 -4.59 -15.76 -6.83
C LEU A 426 -5.45 -16.69 -5.97
N ALA A 427 -6.61 -16.23 -5.49
CA ALA A 427 -7.52 -17.06 -4.71
C ALA A 427 -7.96 -18.32 -5.49
N LEU A 428 -8.35 -18.16 -6.75
CA LEU A 428 -8.75 -19.29 -7.60
C LEU A 428 -7.61 -20.29 -7.82
N ARG A 429 -6.39 -19.80 -8.07
CA ARG A 429 -5.19 -20.63 -8.21
C ARG A 429 -4.84 -21.36 -6.91
N VAL A 430 -4.90 -20.69 -5.76
CA VAL A 430 -4.68 -21.33 -4.45
C VAL A 430 -5.70 -22.44 -4.22
N GLY A 431 -6.98 -22.21 -4.51
CA GLY A 431 -8.00 -23.25 -4.37
C GLY A 431 -7.75 -24.47 -5.28
N ALA A 432 -7.22 -24.26 -6.49
CA ALA A 432 -6.77 -25.34 -7.36
C ALA A 432 -5.57 -26.11 -6.78
N GLU A 433 -4.59 -25.41 -6.20
CA GLU A 433 -3.43 -26.03 -5.56
C GLU A 433 -3.81 -26.81 -4.28
N LEU A 434 -4.75 -26.30 -3.47
CA LEU A 434 -5.23 -26.99 -2.27
C LEU A 434 -5.84 -28.36 -2.57
N ARG A 435 -6.48 -28.55 -3.74
CA ARG A 435 -7.02 -29.85 -4.18
C ARG A 435 -5.92 -30.89 -4.41
N ARG A 436 -4.71 -30.46 -4.81
CA ARG A 436 -3.61 -31.37 -5.16
C ARG A 436 -3.02 -32.06 -3.93
N TRP A 437 -3.27 -31.50 -2.75
CA TRP A 437 -2.67 -31.96 -1.51
C TRP A 437 -3.72 -32.59 -0.59
N PRO A 438 -3.43 -33.73 0.05
CA PRO A 438 -4.30 -34.24 1.11
C PRO A 438 -4.17 -33.34 2.33
N LEU A 439 -5.19 -32.52 2.61
CA LEU A 439 -5.14 -31.55 3.72
C LEU A 439 -5.61 -32.13 5.07
N GLY A 440 -6.09 -33.37 5.13
CA GLY A 440 -6.32 -34.09 6.39
C GLY A 440 -7.26 -33.37 7.37
N PRO A 441 -7.14 -33.59 8.69
CA PRO A 441 -8.07 -33.04 9.68
C PRO A 441 -7.78 -31.56 10.00
N ILE A 442 -7.24 -30.77 9.07
CA ILE A 442 -7.19 -29.31 9.23
C ILE A 442 -8.23 -28.67 8.30
N ASP A 443 -8.95 -27.68 8.81
CA ASP A 443 -9.72 -26.74 8.02
C ASP A 443 -8.76 -25.69 7.47
N VAL A 444 -8.88 -25.40 6.17
CA VAL A 444 -8.05 -24.41 5.48
C VAL A 444 -8.96 -23.39 4.80
N LEU A 445 -8.63 -22.11 4.94
CA LEU A 445 -9.24 -21.04 4.15
C LEU A 445 -8.16 -20.06 3.71
N PHE A 446 -8.19 -19.70 2.43
CA PHE A 446 -7.35 -18.64 1.88
C PHE A 446 -8.23 -17.48 1.41
N LEU A 447 -7.88 -16.25 1.77
CA LEU A 447 -8.51 -15.02 1.29
C LEU A 447 -7.43 -14.12 0.71
N SER A 448 -7.71 -13.49 -0.43
CA SER A 448 -6.85 -12.46 -1.03
C SER A 448 -7.74 -11.28 -1.45
N GLY A 449 -7.31 -10.05 -1.15
CA GLY A 449 -8.07 -8.85 -1.51
C GLY A 449 -7.27 -7.55 -1.52
N GLY A 450 -7.70 -6.62 -2.39
CA GLY A 450 -7.19 -5.27 -2.52
C GLY A 450 -7.79 -4.31 -1.50
N THR A 451 -6.95 -3.51 -0.85
CA THR A 451 -7.38 -2.59 0.22
C THR A 451 -8.21 -1.40 -0.25
N ASP A 452 -8.27 -1.15 -1.57
CA ASP A 452 -9.15 -0.14 -2.19
C ASP A 452 -10.58 -0.62 -2.44
N GLY A 453 -10.81 -1.92 -2.27
CA GLY A 453 -12.12 -2.55 -2.40
C GLY A 453 -12.48 -2.98 -3.82
N GLN A 454 -11.51 -2.97 -4.74
CA GLN A 454 -11.68 -3.45 -6.11
C GLN A 454 -10.51 -4.36 -6.50
N ASP A 455 -10.72 -5.19 -7.51
CA ASP A 455 -9.70 -6.09 -8.05
C ASP A 455 -9.86 -6.17 -9.56
N GLY A 456 -8.88 -5.59 -10.27
CA GLY A 456 -8.97 -5.33 -11.71
C GLY A 456 -10.17 -4.44 -12.05
N PRO A 457 -10.95 -4.74 -13.11
CA PRO A 457 -12.11 -3.95 -13.51
C PRO A 457 -13.41 -4.42 -12.82
N THR A 458 -13.33 -4.85 -11.56
CA THR A 458 -14.46 -5.47 -10.82
C THR A 458 -14.76 -4.76 -9.51
N GLU A 459 -16.01 -4.88 -9.04
CA GLU A 459 -16.47 -4.32 -7.76
C GLU A 459 -16.17 -5.23 -6.55
N ALA A 460 -15.55 -6.38 -6.79
CA ALA A 460 -15.04 -7.24 -5.73
C ALA A 460 -13.63 -6.78 -5.37
N ALA A 461 -13.31 -6.73 -4.08
CA ALA A 461 -11.95 -6.52 -3.60
C ALA A 461 -11.06 -7.74 -3.85
N GLY A 462 -11.66 -8.92 -4.03
CA GLY A 462 -10.94 -10.18 -4.09
C GLY A 462 -11.88 -11.36 -3.89
N ALA A 463 -11.34 -12.49 -3.41
CA ALA A 463 -12.12 -13.68 -3.13
C ALA A 463 -11.49 -14.54 -2.03
N TRP A 464 -12.26 -15.50 -1.52
CA TRP A 464 -11.80 -16.52 -0.59
C TRP A 464 -12.15 -17.94 -1.06
N VAL A 465 -11.32 -18.91 -0.69
CA VAL A 465 -11.43 -20.31 -1.13
C VAL A 465 -11.11 -21.28 0.00
N THR A 466 -11.64 -22.48 -0.12
CA THR A 466 -11.34 -23.63 0.75
C THR A 466 -10.96 -24.84 -0.11
N PRO A 467 -10.47 -25.94 0.47
CA PRO A 467 -10.13 -27.16 -0.28
C PRO A 467 -11.30 -27.75 -1.08
N GLU A 468 -12.54 -27.45 -0.70
CA GLU A 468 -13.76 -27.90 -1.37
C GLU A 468 -14.07 -27.14 -2.66
N LEU A 469 -13.33 -26.06 -2.97
CA LEU A 469 -13.59 -25.20 -4.14
C LEU A 469 -13.81 -26.01 -5.42
N ALA A 470 -12.92 -26.97 -5.68
CA ALA A 470 -12.97 -27.74 -6.92
C ALA A 470 -14.11 -28.77 -6.97
N SER A 471 -14.54 -29.33 -5.82
CA SER A 471 -15.72 -30.21 -5.80
C SER A 471 -17.01 -29.40 -5.92
N GLN A 472 -17.07 -28.21 -5.31
CA GLN A 472 -18.19 -27.28 -5.44
C GLN A 472 -18.32 -26.78 -6.89
N ALA A 473 -17.21 -26.33 -7.50
CA ALA A 473 -17.17 -25.89 -8.89
C ALA A 473 -17.61 -27.01 -9.86
N ALA A 474 -17.11 -28.24 -9.68
CA ALA A 474 -17.51 -29.37 -10.51
C ALA A 474 -19.01 -29.71 -10.40
N ALA A 475 -19.59 -29.57 -9.19
CA ALA A 475 -21.02 -29.80 -8.97
C ALA A 475 -21.91 -28.76 -9.69
N GLU A 476 -21.38 -27.55 -9.93
CA GLU A 476 -22.05 -26.46 -10.65
C GLU A 476 -21.63 -26.38 -12.14
N GLY A 477 -20.81 -27.31 -12.62
CA GLY A 477 -20.35 -27.33 -14.02
C GLY A 477 -19.31 -26.26 -14.37
N LEU A 478 -18.61 -25.72 -13.37
CA LEU A 478 -17.57 -24.70 -13.53
C LEU A 478 -16.18 -25.35 -13.64
N ASP A 479 -15.52 -25.21 -14.78
CA ASP A 479 -14.15 -25.71 -14.98
C ASP A 479 -13.09 -24.65 -14.65
N ILE A 480 -12.44 -24.81 -13.50
CA ILE A 480 -11.41 -23.88 -13.00
C ILE A 480 -10.29 -23.63 -14.03
N ALA A 481 -9.85 -24.67 -14.75
CA ALA A 481 -8.75 -24.54 -15.70
C ALA A 481 -9.11 -23.62 -16.88
N THR A 482 -10.33 -23.75 -17.41
CA THR A 482 -10.86 -22.88 -18.47
C THR A 482 -10.94 -21.42 -18.02
N PHE A 483 -11.49 -21.14 -16.83
CA PHE A 483 -11.58 -19.76 -16.32
C PHE A 483 -10.20 -19.12 -16.10
N LEU A 484 -9.23 -19.87 -15.55
CA LEU A 484 -7.85 -19.40 -15.38
C LEU A 484 -7.15 -19.14 -16.73
N ALA A 485 -7.36 -19.99 -17.73
CA ALA A 485 -6.80 -19.81 -19.07
C ALA A 485 -7.31 -18.53 -19.77
N HIS A 486 -8.50 -18.06 -19.39
CA HIS A 486 -9.10 -16.83 -19.91
C HIS A 486 -8.94 -15.60 -19.01
N ASN A 487 -8.26 -15.72 -17.86
CA ASN A 487 -8.22 -14.69 -16.79
C ASN A 487 -9.62 -14.21 -16.38
N ASP A 488 -10.58 -15.14 -16.26
CA ASP A 488 -11.99 -14.84 -15.99
C ASP A 488 -12.43 -15.28 -14.58
N SER A 489 -11.57 -15.04 -13.59
CA SER A 489 -11.79 -15.41 -12.19
C SER A 489 -13.03 -14.73 -11.59
N HIS A 490 -13.40 -13.53 -12.04
CA HIS A 490 -14.60 -12.85 -11.58
C HIS A 490 -15.87 -13.59 -11.96
N THR A 491 -16.01 -13.95 -13.24
CA THR A 491 -17.19 -14.68 -13.72
C THR A 491 -17.29 -16.03 -13.03
N PHE A 492 -16.17 -16.73 -12.83
CA PHE A 492 -16.12 -17.97 -12.04
C PHE A 492 -16.73 -17.77 -10.64
N PHE A 493 -16.26 -16.77 -9.89
CA PHE A 493 -16.76 -16.53 -8.53
C PHE A 493 -18.18 -16.00 -8.49
N CYS A 494 -18.64 -15.21 -9.48
CA CYS A 494 -20.04 -14.81 -9.59
C CYS A 494 -20.97 -16.02 -9.77
N CYS A 495 -20.55 -17.03 -10.54
CA CYS A 495 -21.31 -18.24 -10.74
C CYS A 495 -21.29 -19.14 -9.50
N LEU A 496 -20.10 -19.39 -8.94
CA LEU A 496 -19.90 -20.33 -7.84
C LEU A 496 -20.74 -19.94 -6.62
N GLN A 497 -21.71 -20.78 -6.26
CA GLN A 497 -22.62 -20.56 -5.12
C GLN A 497 -23.27 -19.16 -5.14
N GLY A 498 -23.49 -18.59 -6.33
CA GLY A 498 -24.10 -17.27 -6.51
C GLY A 498 -23.27 -16.10 -5.96
N GLY A 499 -21.93 -16.19 -5.95
CA GLY A 499 -21.07 -15.08 -5.52
C GLY A 499 -20.63 -15.13 -4.06
N ALA A 500 -20.97 -16.18 -3.30
CA ALA A 500 -20.68 -16.26 -1.86
C ALA A 500 -19.18 -16.19 -1.51
N HIS A 501 -18.31 -16.52 -2.47
CA HIS A 501 -16.85 -16.51 -2.35
C HIS A 501 -16.20 -15.15 -2.64
N LEU A 502 -16.96 -14.19 -3.17
CA LEU A 502 -16.45 -12.85 -3.45
C LEU A 502 -16.30 -12.04 -2.17
N LEU A 503 -15.20 -11.29 -2.09
CA LEU A 503 -14.98 -10.30 -1.04
C LEU A 503 -15.47 -8.94 -1.53
N HIS A 504 -16.54 -8.42 -0.94
CA HIS A 504 -17.06 -7.09 -1.24
C HIS A 504 -16.90 -6.17 -0.03
N THR A 505 -16.10 -5.12 -0.19
CA THR A 505 -15.96 -4.04 0.82
C THR A 505 -16.55 -2.71 0.34
N GLY A 506 -16.83 -2.59 -0.97
CA GLY A 506 -17.13 -1.33 -1.63
C GLY A 506 -15.92 -0.40 -1.64
N MET A 507 -16.08 0.81 -2.17
CA MET A 507 -14.98 1.79 -2.17
C MET A 507 -14.55 2.12 -0.75
N THR A 508 -13.33 1.75 -0.38
CA THR A 508 -12.84 1.91 1.00
C THR A 508 -12.34 3.32 1.27
N GLY A 509 -11.83 4.01 0.23
CA GLY A 509 -11.20 5.33 0.32
C GLY A 509 -9.74 5.30 0.77
N THR A 510 -9.10 4.13 0.75
CA THR A 510 -7.67 3.94 1.01
C THR A 510 -7.06 2.97 0.00
N ASN A 511 -5.73 2.93 -0.11
CA ASN A 511 -5.01 1.93 -0.88
C ASN A 511 -3.57 1.81 -0.36
N VAL A 512 -3.21 0.65 0.16
CA VAL A 512 -1.85 0.29 0.62
C VAL A 512 -1.36 -1.01 -0.02
N MET A 513 -1.90 -1.42 -1.16
CA MET A 513 -1.72 -2.73 -1.82
C MET A 513 -2.67 -3.84 -1.30
N ASP A 514 -2.33 -5.10 -1.55
CA ASP A 514 -3.19 -6.26 -1.29
C ASP A 514 -2.86 -6.96 0.03
N THR A 515 -3.83 -7.72 0.55
CA THR A 515 -3.72 -8.50 1.78
C THR A 515 -4.18 -9.93 1.55
N HIS A 516 -3.39 -10.91 2.01
CA HIS A 516 -3.67 -12.34 1.95
C HIS A 516 -3.75 -12.90 3.37
N LEU A 517 -4.74 -13.75 3.60
CA LEU A 517 -4.97 -14.43 4.88
C LEU A 517 -5.06 -15.94 4.61
N LEU A 518 -4.22 -16.73 5.28
CA LEU A 518 -4.28 -18.19 5.24
C LEU A 518 -4.58 -18.72 6.65
N PHE A 519 -5.77 -19.26 6.82
CA PHE A 519 -6.25 -19.87 8.06
C PHE A 519 -5.98 -21.37 8.02
N LEU A 520 -5.41 -21.89 9.11
CA LEU A 520 -5.02 -23.29 9.27
C LEU A 520 -5.51 -23.75 10.65
N ARG A 521 -6.63 -24.47 10.70
CA ARG A 521 -7.28 -24.86 11.97
C ARG A 521 -7.38 -26.37 12.09
N PRO A 522 -6.70 -27.01 13.07
CA PRO A 522 -6.97 -28.41 13.41
C PRO A 522 -8.44 -28.62 13.78
N ARG A 523 -9.05 -29.68 13.25
CA ARG A 523 -10.43 -30.10 13.53
C ARG A 523 -10.57 -30.83 14.87
#